data_AF-A0A2R8A0A0-F1
#
_entry.id   AF-A0A2R8A0A0-F1
#
_cell.length_a   1.000
_cell.length_b   1.000
_cell.length_c   1.000
_cell.angle_alpha   90.00
_cell.angle_beta   90.00
_cell.angle_gamma   90.00
#
_symmetry.space_group_name_H-M   'P 1'
#
loop_
_entity.id
_entity.type
_entity.pdbx_description
1 polymer ?
#
loop_
_entity_poly.entity_id
_entity_poly.type
_entity_poly.pdbx_seq_one_letter_code
_entity_poly.pdbx_strand_id
1 'polypeptide(L)'
;METKKIYSFLQQAFVFALIMLLANFIVGVLPFPMPASVMGLILLFIALCLKIVKLEQVEALGTSLTGLISFLFVPSGISVINSLGIMGQYGLQIVLIIIIATTILLAITGWTATALLNLKKKQTFSWNGLKRRLSVKKHSKKLEEVN
;
A
#
# COMPACT_ATOMS: atom_id res chain seq x y z
N MET A 1 -3.27 12.98 24.50
CA MET A 1 -1.94 13.22 23.92
C MET A 1 -1.19 11.90 24.00
N GLU A 2 -1.20 11.09 22.94
CA GLU A 2 -0.47 9.80 22.95
C GLU A 2 1.03 10.10 22.97
N THR A 3 1.72 9.63 24.00
CA THR A 3 3.17 9.76 24.16
C THR A 3 3.87 8.94 23.08
N LYS A 4 4.34 9.61 22.02
CA LYS A 4 5.13 9.00 20.93
C LYS A 4 6.39 8.37 21.52
N LYS A 5 6.44 7.04 21.60
CA LYS A 5 7.59 6.32 22.15
C LYS A 5 8.71 6.33 21.11
N ILE A 6 9.86 6.90 21.44
CA ILE A 6 11.02 6.95 20.55
C ILE A 6 11.70 5.58 20.59
N TYR A 7 11.61 4.82 19.51
CA TYR A 7 12.29 3.54 19.36
C TYR A 7 13.69 3.74 18.77
N SER A 8 14.67 3.02 19.28
CA SER A 8 16.04 3.07 18.76
C SER A 8 16.12 2.40 17.39
N PHE A 9 16.98 2.90 16.50
CA PHE A 9 17.25 2.37 15.15
C PHE A 9 17.49 0.84 15.17
N LEU A 10 18.23 0.35 16.16
CA LEU A 10 18.50 -1.08 16.36
C LEU A 10 17.24 -1.90 16.63
N GLN A 11 16.30 -1.38 17.43
CA GLN A 11 15.05 -2.08 17.72
C GLN A 11 14.17 -2.17 16.49
N GLN A 12 14.12 -1.11 15.69
CA GLN A 12 13.39 -1.10 14.44
C GLN A 12 14.00 -2.11 13.45
N ALA A 13 15.33 -2.20 13.39
CA ALA A 13 16.04 -3.11 12.46
C ALA A 13 15.78 -4.56 12.85
N PHE A 14 15.75 -4.83 14.16
CA PHE A 14 15.39 -6.12 14.69
C PHE A 14 13.96 -6.54 14.30
N VAL A 15 12.99 -5.62 14.33
CA VAL A 15 11.61 -5.89 13.88
C VAL A 15 11.59 -6.28 12.40
N PHE A 16 12.27 -5.51 11.52
CA PHE A 16 12.38 -5.86 10.10
C PHE A 16 13.06 -7.22 9.89
N ALA A 17 14.15 -7.50 10.60
CA ALA A 17 14.88 -8.76 10.51
C ALA A 17 14.02 -9.96 10.94
N LEU A 18 13.28 -9.84 12.05
CA LEU A 18 12.39 -10.88 12.56
C LEU A 18 11.25 -11.18 11.57
N ILE A 19 10.66 -10.14 11.00
CA ILE A 19 9.61 -10.28 9.98
C ILE A 19 10.15 -10.94 8.72
N MET A 20 11.34 -10.56 8.25
CA MET A 20 11.97 -11.17 7.08
C MET A 20 12.34 -12.64 7.32
N LEU A 21 12.78 -12.98 8.53
CA LEU A 21 13.06 -14.36 8.92
C LEU A 21 11.78 -15.21 8.89
N LEU A 22 10.69 -14.72 9.49
CA LEU A 22 9.39 -15.37 9.44
C LEU A 22 8.88 -15.51 8.00
N ALA A 23 8.97 -14.45 7.20
CA ALA A 23 8.55 -14.47 5.80
C ALA A 23 9.31 -15.51 4.99
N ASN A 24 10.63 -15.63 5.19
CA ASN A 24 11.45 -16.63 4.52
C ASN A 24 11.08 -18.06 4.96
N PHE A 25 10.83 -18.27 6.25
CA PHE A 25 10.34 -19.55 6.77
C PHE A 25 9.00 -19.95 6.14
N ILE A 26 8.07 -19.00 6.06
CA ILE A 26 6.74 -19.20 5.46
C ILE A 26 6.85 -19.52 3.96
N VAL A 27 7.68 -18.80 3.21
CA VAL A 27 7.94 -19.09 1.79
C VAL A 27 8.57 -20.47 1.62
N GLY A 28 9.45 -20.91 2.52
CA GLY A 28 10.06 -22.24 2.46
C GLY A 28 9.07 -23.41 2.69
N VAL A 29 7.95 -23.15 3.37
CA VAL A 29 6.89 -24.15 3.61
C VAL A 29 5.81 -24.10 2.51
N LEU A 30 5.64 -22.95 1.85
CA LEU A 30 4.68 -22.78 0.76
C LEU A 30 5.23 -23.35 -0.56
N PRO A 31 4.44 -24.11 -1.33
CA PRO A 31 4.86 -24.65 -2.62
C PRO A 31 4.92 -23.61 -3.76
N PHE A 32 4.69 -22.33 -3.46
CA PHE A 32 4.62 -21.26 -4.46
C PHE A 32 5.85 -20.34 -4.41
N PRO A 33 6.53 -20.07 -5.53
CA PRO A 33 7.71 -19.23 -5.58
C PRO A 33 7.33 -17.73 -5.46
N MET A 34 7.16 -17.25 -4.24
CA MET A 34 7.03 -15.81 -3.95
C MET A 34 8.33 -15.25 -3.36
N PRO A 35 8.74 -14.02 -3.73
CA PRO A 35 9.85 -13.36 -3.07
C PRO A 35 9.54 -13.17 -1.58
N ALA A 36 10.47 -13.53 -0.71
CA ALA A 36 10.33 -13.37 0.74
C ALA A 36 10.03 -11.91 1.14
N SER A 37 10.53 -10.92 0.39
CA SER A 37 10.24 -9.50 0.62
C SER A 37 8.76 -9.15 0.47
N VAL A 38 8.03 -9.77 -0.46
CA VAL A 38 6.59 -9.52 -0.66
C VAL A 38 5.80 -10.14 0.49
N MET A 39 6.18 -11.35 0.91
CA MET A 39 5.59 -12.00 2.09
C MET A 39 5.87 -11.22 3.37
N GLY A 40 7.07 -10.66 3.52
CA GLY A 40 7.43 -9.80 4.65
C GLY A 40 6.58 -8.53 4.71
N LEU A 41 6.27 -7.91 3.56
CA LEU A 41 5.36 -6.76 3.47
C LEU A 41 3.95 -7.11 3.96
N ILE A 42 3.40 -8.23 3.48
CA ILE A 42 2.07 -8.71 3.88
C ILE A 42 2.04 -9.01 5.39
N LEU A 43 3.08 -9.69 5.90
CA LEU A 43 3.17 -10.06 7.30
C LEU A 43 3.31 -8.83 8.22
N LEU A 44 4.15 -7.86 7.84
CA LEU A 44 4.26 -6.58 8.55
C LEU A 44 2.94 -5.82 8.53
N PHE A 45 2.25 -5.79 7.39
CA PHE A 45 0.96 -5.14 7.26
C PHE A 45 -0.09 -5.75 8.19
N ILE A 46 -0.18 -7.08 8.24
CA ILE A 46 -1.08 -7.79 9.17
C ILE A 46 -0.70 -7.50 10.63
N ALA A 47 0.60 -7.54 10.97
CA ALA A 47 1.07 -7.24 12.32
C ALA A 47 0.75 -5.79 12.76
N LEU A 48 0.75 -4.85 11.81
CA LEU A 48 0.35 -3.46 12.01
C LEU A 48 -1.17 -3.32 12.19
N CYS A 49 -1.97 -4.05 11.40
CA CYS A 49 -3.43 -4.11 11.57
C CYS A 49 -3.85 -4.70 12.91
N LEU A 50 -3.15 -5.74 13.37
CA LEU A 50 -3.36 -6.37 14.68
C LEU A 50 -2.81 -5.54 15.85
N LYS A 51 -2.19 -4.38 15.58
CA LYS A 51 -1.49 -3.51 16.55
C LYS A 51 -0.42 -4.24 17.38
N ILE A 52 0.08 -5.39 16.91
CA ILE A 52 1.20 -6.12 17.53
C ILE A 52 2.48 -5.29 17.36
N VAL A 53 2.65 -4.72 16.17
CA VAL A 53 3.72 -3.77 15.84
C VAL A 53 3.10 -2.38 15.77
N LYS A 54 3.69 -1.41 16.46
CA LYS A 54 3.28 0.00 16.34
C LYS A 54 3.99 0.64 15.15
N LEU A 55 3.33 1.57 14.46
CA LEU A 55 3.90 2.29 13.31
C LEU A 55 5.25 2.94 13.65
N GLU A 56 5.36 3.49 14.87
CA GLU A 56 6.57 4.18 15.35
C GLU A 56 7.79 3.24 15.47
N GLN A 57 7.58 1.91 15.49
CA GLN A 57 8.66 0.92 15.53
C GLN A 57 9.27 0.63 14.15
N VAL A 58 8.64 1.07 13.06
CA VAL A 58 9.11 0.74 11.70
C VAL A 58 9.22 1.97 10.79
N GLU A 59 8.55 3.07 11.13
CA GLU A 59 8.47 4.28 10.31
C GLU A 59 9.83 4.95 10.05
N ALA A 60 10.67 5.13 11.09
CA ALA A 60 11.93 5.86 10.92
C ALA A 60 12.94 5.09 10.05
N LEU A 61 13.07 3.78 10.27
CA LEU A 61 13.85 2.91 9.40
C LEU A 61 13.28 2.77 8.00
N GLY A 62 11.97 2.54 7.87
CA GLY A 62 11.32 2.42 6.57
C GLY A 62 11.54 3.68 5.73
N THR A 63 11.45 4.86 6.34
CA THR A 63 11.73 6.15 5.70
C THR A 63 13.21 6.27 5.31
N SER A 64 14.14 5.87 6.19
CA SER A 64 15.58 5.90 5.91
C SER A 64 15.96 4.97 4.75
N LEU A 65 15.45 3.74 4.76
CA LEU A 65 15.67 2.76 3.69
C LEU A 65 15.05 3.23 2.36
N THR A 66 13.85 3.81 2.40
CA THR A 66 13.21 4.37 1.20
C THR A 66 14.03 5.52 0.63
N GLY A 67 14.62 6.36 1.48
CA GLY A 67 15.55 7.41 1.04
C GLY A 67 16.82 6.86 0.37
N LEU A 68 17.27 5.66 0.76
CA LEU A 68 18.43 4.98 0.18
C LEU A 68 18.11 4.25 -1.14
N ILE A 69 16.84 4.10 -1.53
CA ILE A 69 16.45 3.37 -2.75
C ILE A 69 17.14 3.96 -4.00
N SER A 70 17.19 5.29 -4.14
CA SER A 70 17.89 5.95 -5.25
C SER A 70 19.39 5.62 -5.29
N PHE A 71 20.02 5.50 -4.13
CA PHE A 71 21.44 5.11 -4.02
C PHE A 71 21.63 3.62 -4.40
N LEU A 72 20.74 2.73 -3.97
CA LEU A 72 20.76 1.30 -4.33
C LEU A 72 20.49 1.05 -5.82
N PHE A 73 19.84 1.98 -6.51
CA PHE A 73 19.65 1.92 -7.97
C PHE A 73 20.92 2.22 -8.76
N VAL A 74 21.90 2.97 -8.21
CA VAL A 74 23.13 3.31 -8.92
C VAL A 74 23.97 2.06 -9.26
N PRO A 75 24.31 1.16 -8.32
CA PRO A 75 25.01 -0.10 -8.63
C PRO A 75 24.25 -1.00 -9.60
N SER A 76 22.92 -1.06 -9.44
CA SER A 76 22.04 -1.84 -10.31
C SER A 76 22.07 -1.30 -11.75
N GLY A 77 22.07 0.02 -11.94
CA GLY A 77 22.20 0.67 -13.24
C GLY A 77 23.58 0.47 -13.88
N ILE A 78 24.66 0.50 -13.10
CA ILE A 78 26.02 0.24 -13.62
C ILE A 78 26.13 -1.18 -14.17
N SER A 79 25.48 -2.16 -13.53
CA SER A 79 25.47 -3.55 -14.01
C SER A 79 24.83 -3.70 -15.39
N VAL A 80 23.83 -2.86 -15.69
CA VAL A 80 23.17 -2.82 -16.99
C VAL A 80 24.11 -2.31 -18.08
N ILE A 81 24.97 -1.33 -17.77
CA ILE A 81 25.97 -0.79 -18.70
C ILE A 81 26.97 -1.88 -19.13
N ASN A 82 27.32 -2.81 -18.25
CA ASN A 82 28.21 -3.93 -18.61
C ASN A 82 27.58 -4.88 -19.66
N SER A 83 26.25 -4.81 -19.86
CA SER A 83 25.50 -5.59 -20.86
C SER A 83 25.04 -4.75 -22.06
N LEU A 84 25.73 -3.62 -22.34
CA LEU A 84 25.39 -2.67 -23.42
C LEU A 84 25.21 -3.32 -24.80
N GLY A 85 25.94 -4.38 -25.12
CA GLY A 85 25.81 -5.08 -26.41
C GLY A 85 24.42 -5.68 -26.64
N ILE A 86 23.79 -6.21 -25.59
CA ILE A 86 22.43 -6.77 -25.64
C ILE A 86 21.40 -5.63 -25.63
N MET A 87 21.67 -4.57 -24.87
CA MET A 87 20.82 -3.37 -24.86
C MET A 87 20.82 -2.62 -26.20
N GLY A 88 21.92 -2.62 -26.96
CA GLY A 88 21.94 -2.00 -28.29
C GLY A 88 21.01 -2.70 -29.28
N GLN A 89 20.88 -4.02 -29.18
CA GLN A 89 20.02 -4.83 -30.06
C GLN A 89 18.55 -4.85 -29.63
N TYR A 90 18.29 -4.99 -28.32
CA TYR A 90 16.93 -5.17 -27.78
C TYR A 90 16.40 -3.99 -26.97
N GLY A 91 17.19 -2.94 -26.75
CA GLY A 91 16.84 -1.82 -25.88
C GLY A 91 15.55 -1.12 -26.28
N LEU A 92 15.34 -0.91 -27.58
CA LEU A 92 14.12 -0.28 -28.09
C LEU A 92 12.89 -1.18 -27.84
N GLN A 93 13.04 -2.50 -28.02
CA GLN A 93 12.00 -3.48 -27.72
C GLN A 93 11.69 -3.55 -26.21
N ILE A 94 12.71 -3.43 -25.35
CA ILE A 94 12.58 -3.38 -23.89
C ILE A 94 11.82 -2.13 -23.43
N VAL A 95 12.13 -0.95 -23.99
CA VAL A 95 11.41 0.28 -23.65
C VAL A 95 9.95 0.19 -24.07
N LEU A 96 9.68 -0.30 -25.28
CA LEU A 96 8.30 -0.48 -25.77
C LEU A 96 7.51 -1.44 -24.87
N ILE A 97 8.07 -2.61 -24.50
CA ILE A 97 7.36 -3.56 -23.65
C ILE A 97 7.13 -2.98 -22.24
N ILE A 98 8.07 -2.20 -21.68
CA ILE A 98 7.89 -1.54 -20.38
C ILE A 98 6.74 -0.55 -20.43
N ILE A 99 6.67 0.30 -21.46
CA ILE A 99 5.59 1.30 -21.62
C ILE A 99 4.24 0.61 -21.75
N ILE A 100 4.15 -0.43 -22.59
CA ILE A 100 2.92 -1.18 -22.81
C ILE A 100 2.49 -1.90 -21.53
N ALA A 101 3.40 -2.64 -20.88
CA ALA A 101 3.11 -3.36 -19.65
C ALA A 101 2.69 -2.43 -18.51
N THR A 102 3.36 -1.28 -18.37
CA THR A 102 3.03 -0.27 -17.34
C THR A 102 1.66 0.33 -17.60
N THR A 103 1.34 0.66 -18.86
CA THR A 103 0.02 1.20 -19.24
C THR A 103 -1.08 0.20 -18.94
N ILE A 104 -0.89 -1.07 -19.31
CA ILE A 104 -1.85 -2.14 -19.07
C ILE A 104 -2.02 -2.36 -17.55
N LEU A 105 -0.92 -2.44 -16.79
CA LEU A 105 -0.95 -2.61 -15.34
C LEU A 105 -1.72 -1.46 -14.66
N LEU A 106 -1.47 -0.22 -15.06
CA LEU A 106 -2.17 0.96 -14.53
C LEU A 106 -3.65 0.95 -14.91
N ALA A 107 -4.00 0.57 -16.15
CA ALA A 107 -5.39 0.46 -16.60
C ALA A 107 -6.16 -0.59 -15.80
N ILE A 108 -5.60 -1.80 -15.62
CA ILE A 108 -6.20 -2.87 -14.83
C ILE A 108 -6.33 -2.47 -13.36
N THR A 109 -5.28 -1.87 -12.78
CA THR A 109 -5.30 -1.41 -11.38
C THR A 109 -6.36 -0.32 -11.18
N GLY A 110 -6.43 0.65 -12.09
CA GLY A 110 -7.42 1.73 -12.06
C GLY A 110 -8.86 1.21 -12.22
N TRP A 111 -9.09 0.25 -13.12
CA TRP A 111 -10.38 -0.40 -13.29
C TRP A 111 -10.78 -1.20 -12.06
N THR A 112 -9.84 -1.97 -11.49
CA THR A 112 -10.08 -2.75 -10.27
C THR A 112 -10.41 -1.83 -9.10
N ALA A 113 -9.65 -0.73 -8.95
CA ALA A 113 -9.91 0.27 -7.93
C ALA A 113 -11.32 0.82 -8.08
N THR A 114 -11.72 1.29 -9.28
CA THR A 114 -13.07 1.84 -9.56
C THR A 114 -14.21 0.82 -9.47
N ALA A 115 -13.98 -0.44 -9.81
CA ALA A 115 -14.97 -1.50 -9.65
C ALA A 115 -15.34 -1.70 -8.16
N LEU A 116 -14.36 -1.61 -7.25
CA LEU A 116 -14.55 -1.89 -5.83
C LEU A 116 -15.54 -0.94 -5.14
N LEU A 117 -15.47 0.37 -5.43
CA LEU A 117 -16.43 1.36 -4.93
C LEU A 117 -17.79 1.32 -5.63
N ASN A 118 -17.84 0.90 -6.90
CA ASN A 118 -19.12 0.68 -7.59
C ASN A 118 -19.90 -0.50 -6.98
N LEU A 119 -19.22 -1.54 -6.48
CA LEU A 119 -19.83 -2.64 -5.73
C LEU A 119 -20.32 -2.18 -4.34
N LYS A 120 -19.59 -1.28 -3.67
CA LYS A 120 -19.97 -0.71 -2.35
C LYS A 120 -21.09 0.33 -2.42
N LYS A 121 -21.30 0.96 -3.58
CA LYS A 121 -22.34 1.98 -3.82
C LYS A 121 -23.77 1.44 -3.64
N LYS A 122 -23.97 0.12 -3.63
CA LYS A 122 -25.28 -0.51 -3.35
C LYS A 122 -25.69 -0.53 -1.87
N GLN A 123 -24.79 -0.24 -0.92
CA GLN A 123 -25.09 -0.31 0.52
C GLN A 123 -25.01 1.02 1.29
N THR A 124 -24.59 2.13 0.67
CA THR A 124 -24.79 3.47 1.24
C THR A 124 -26.17 4.02 0.86
N PHE A 125 -27.22 3.26 1.16
CA PHE A 125 -28.60 3.74 1.09
C PHE A 125 -28.80 4.84 2.16
N SER A 126 -28.55 6.08 1.75
CA SER A 126 -29.33 7.29 2.01
C SER A 126 -30.03 7.46 3.37
N TRP A 127 -29.41 7.12 4.50
CA TRP A 127 -29.92 7.53 5.82
C TRP A 127 -29.80 9.06 6.05
N ASN A 128 -28.77 9.69 5.47
CA ASN A 128 -28.55 11.14 5.57
C ASN A 128 -29.51 11.97 4.70
N GLY A 129 -30.12 11.37 3.68
CA GLY A 129 -31.17 12.01 2.87
C GLY A 129 -32.52 12.01 3.58
N LEU A 130 -32.89 10.88 4.19
CA LEU A 130 -34.16 10.72 4.90
C LEU A 130 -34.21 11.54 6.20
N LYS A 131 -33.11 11.59 6.97
CA LYS A 131 -33.03 12.44 8.19
C LYS A 131 -33.26 13.92 7.90
N ARG A 132 -32.77 14.43 6.77
CA ARG A 132 -33.01 15.85 6.38
C ARG A 132 -34.48 16.13 6.10
N ARG A 133 -35.18 15.22 5.42
CA ARG A 133 -36.61 15.40 5.13
C ARG A 133 -37.49 15.32 6.38
N LEU A 134 -37.13 14.46 7.34
CA LEU A 134 -37.83 14.36 8.62
C LEU A 134 -37.58 15.57 9.53
N SER A 135 -36.37 16.14 9.53
CA SER A 135 -36.05 17.35 10.31
C SER A 135 -36.76 18.60 9.78
N VAL A 136 -36.90 18.75 8.46
CA VAL A 136 -37.63 19.87 7.84
C VAL A 136 -39.14 19.76 8.14
N LYS A 137 -39.70 18.55 8.08
CA LYS A 137 -41.13 18.36 8.39
C LYS A 137 -41.45 18.66 9.86
N LYS A 138 -40.52 18.36 10.78
CA LYS A 138 -40.67 18.69 12.22
C LYS A 138 -40.63 20.21 12.46
N HIS A 139 -39.84 20.96 11.70
CA HIS A 139 -39.78 22.42 11.81
C HIS A 139 -41.00 23.10 11.19
N SER A 140 -41.50 22.62 10.05
CA SER A 140 -42.70 23.17 9.39
C SER A 140 -43.94 23.01 10.27
N LYS A 141 -44.14 21.82 10.87
CA LYS A 141 -45.33 21.57 11.71
C LYS A 141 -45.35 22.43 12.99
N LYS A 142 -44.19 22.84 13.49
CA LYS A 142 -44.06 23.72 14.66
C LYS A 142 -44.41 25.19 14.35
N LEU A 143 -44.42 25.59 13.08
CA LEU A 143 -44.82 26.94 12.67
C LEU A 143 -46.33 27.06 12.44
N GLU A 144 -47.01 25.96 12.11
CA GLU A 144 -48.48 25.91 11.97
C GLU A 144 -49.23 25.80 13.31
N GLU A 145 -48.61 25.32 14.40
CA GLU A 145 -49.25 25.25 15.72
C GLU A 145 -49.12 26.55 16.56
N VAL A 146 -48.46 27.59 16.03
CA VAL A 146 -48.21 28.87 16.71
C VAL A 146 -48.97 30.04 16.06
N ASN A 147 -49.83 29.76 15.09
CA ASN A 147 -50.74 30.71 14.43
C ASN A 147 -52.18 30.22 14.51
#